data_AF-A0A0F9UAI7-F1
#
_entry.id   AF-A0A0F9UAI7-F1
#
_cell.length_a   1.000
_cell.length_b   1.000
_cell.length_c   1.000
_cell.angle_alpha   90.00
_cell.angle_beta   90.00
_cell.angle_gamma   90.00
#
_symmetry.space_group_name_H-M   'P 1'
#
loop_
_entity.id
_entity.type
_entity.pdbx_description
1 polymer ?
#
loop_
_entity_poly.entity_id
_entity_poly.type
_entity_poly.pdbx_seq_one_letter_code
_entity_poly.pdbx_strand_id
1 'polypeptide(L)'
;MSWELVYGEIPEGLMVCHHCDNPICVRPDHLWLGTAADNSRDMWNKGRNVFQKKGIPAQKLSRDQVTAIRKAYAESSVTAKALAENYGVSQGQIRKIVNGVRWGQNTFQNKGIPKPGEKLNEYQVKMIRKAYAKDSMTKKALSKKYGVSRSQISRIVNGISWAHLD
;
A
#
# COMPACT_ATOMS: atom_id res chain seq x y z
N MET A 1 -35.18 20.56 -6.94
CA MET A 1 -36.29 21.53 -7.10
C MET A 1 -36.04 22.88 -6.46
N SER A 2 -35.73 23.05 -5.16
CA SER A 2 -35.56 24.40 -4.57
C SER A 2 -34.49 25.27 -5.26
N TRP A 3 -33.34 24.69 -5.61
CA TRP A 3 -32.28 25.39 -6.35
C TRP A 3 -32.76 25.89 -7.72
N GLU A 4 -33.34 24.99 -8.52
CA GLU A 4 -33.73 25.28 -9.90
C GLU A 4 -34.81 26.35 -10.01
N LEU A 5 -35.71 26.43 -9.01
CA LEU A 5 -36.75 27.45 -8.94
C LEU A 5 -36.19 28.86 -8.73
N VAL A 6 -35.00 29.00 -8.13
CA VAL A 6 -34.43 30.31 -7.74
C VAL A 6 -33.25 30.71 -8.61
N TYR A 7 -32.40 29.75 -8.97
CA TYR A 7 -31.13 30.00 -9.66
C TYR A 7 -31.06 29.36 -11.05
N GLY A 8 -32.08 28.58 -11.45
CA GLY A 8 -32.13 27.91 -12.74
C GLY A 8 -31.35 26.59 -12.80
N GLU A 9 -31.00 26.18 -14.02
CA GLU A 9 -30.45 24.85 -14.31
C GLU A 9 -29.16 24.54 -13.54
N ILE A 10 -28.99 23.25 -13.21
CA ILE A 10 -27.77 22.74 -12.58
C ILE A 10 -26.81 22.31 -13.71
N PRO A 11 -25.61 22.92 -13.80
CA PRO A 11 -24.62 22.52 -14.81
C PRO A 11 -24.19 21.06 -14.65
N GLU A 12 -23.82 20.43 -15.78
CA GLU A 12 -23.38 19.04 -15.79
C GLU A 12 -22.17 18.80 -14.89
N GLY A 13 -22.18 17.68 -14.15
CA GLY A 13 -21.11 17.31 -13.21
C GLY A 13 -21.19 18.01 -11.85
N LEU A 14 -22.13 18.92 -11.64
CA LEU A 14 -22.40 19.57 -10.36
C LEU A 14 -23.64 18.99 -9.68
N MET A 15 -23.66 19.07 -8.36
CA MET A 15 -24.78 18.70 -7.52
C MET A 15 -25.08 19.80 -6.50
N VAL A 16 -26.33 19.84 -6.03
CA VAL A 16 -26.74 20.71 -4.94
C VAL A 16 -26.24 20.15 -3.62
N CYS A 17 -25.47 20.94 -2.90
CA CYS A 17 -24.87 20.64 -1.61
C CYS A 17 -25.42 21.58 -0.52
N HIS A 18 -25.36 21.17 0.74
CA HIS A 18 -25.83 21.96 1.88
C HIS A 18 -24.67 22.59 2.65
N HIS A 19 -24.77 23.88 2.99
CA HIS A 19 -23.89 24.51 3.96
C HIS A 19 -24.22 24.08 5.40
N CYS A 20 -25.52 23.95 5.70
CA CYS A 20 -26.03 23.74 7.06
C CYS A 20 -26.06 22.28 7.54
N ASP A 21 -25.71 21.32 6.68
CA ASP A 21 -25.73 19.87 6.96
C ASP A 21 -27.07 19.29 7.45
N ASN A 22 -28.17 20.02 7.27
CA ASN A 22 -29.51 19.59 7.63
C ASN A 22 -30.24 19.04 6.38
N PRO A 23 -30.47 17.71 6.25
CA PRO A 23 -30.98 17.12 5.01
C PRO A 23 -32.37 17.61 4.60
N ILE A 24 -33.21 18.00 5.57
CA ILE A 24 -34.55 18.54 5.29
C ILE A 24 -34.52 20.02 4.89
N CYS A 25 -33.37 20.69 4.97
CA CYS A 25 -33.25 22.10 4.63
C CYS A 25 -33.33 22.29 3.12
N VAL A 26 -34.27 23.13 2.69
CA VAL A 26 -34.47 23.49 1.28
C VAL A 26 -34.28 24.98 1.02
N ARG A 27 -33.83 25.77 2.01
CA ARG A 27 -33.64 27.22 1.83
C ARG A 27 -32.53 27.49 0.79
N PRO A 28 -32.80 28.26 -0.29
CA PRO A 28 -31.84 28.47 -1.37
C PRO A 28 -30.49 29.06 -0.94
N ASP A 29 -30.47 29.91 0.09
CA ASP A 29 -29.28 30.54 0.69
C ASP A 29 -28.39 29.54 1.44
N HIS A 30 -28.94 28.38 1.82
CA HIS A 30 -28.20 27.30 2.48
C HIS A 30 -27.69 26.23 1.51
N LEU A 31 -27.95 26.40 0.22
CA LEU A 31 -27.57 25.49 -0.85
C LEU A 31 -26.43 26.09 -1.68
N TRP A 32 -25.59 25.24 -2.27
CA TRP A 32 -24.54 25.63 -3.21
C TRP A 32 -24.30 24.53 -4.25
N LEU A 33 -23.68 24.86 -5.38
CA LEU A 33 -23.29 23.87 -6.39
C LEU A 33 -21.85 23.44 -6.20
N GLY A 34 -21.63 22.13 -6.09
CA GLY A 34 -20.31 21.54 -5.98
C GLY A 34 -20.18 20.24 -6.75
N THR A 35 -18.95 19.81 -6.98
CA THR A 35 -18.69 18.45 -7.45
C THR A 35 -18.82 17.45 -6.29
N ALA A 36 -18.83 16.16 -6.62
CA ALA A 36 -18.74 15.10 -5.62
C ALA A 36 -17.48 15.21 -4.75
N ALA A 37 -16.38 15.71 -5.34
CA ALA A 37 -15.12 15.94 -4.65
C ALA A 37 -15.23 17.10 -3.65
N ASP A 38 -15.91 18.19 -4.03
CA ASP A 38 -16.12 19.34 -3.14
C ASP A 38 -17.01 18.97 -1.96
N ASN A 39 -18.11 18.23 -2.19
CA ASN A 39 -18.98 17.73 -1.11
C ASN A 39 -18.22 16.80 -0.14
N SER A 40 -17.38 15.91 -0.69
CA SER A 40 -16.54 15.01 0.12
C SER A 40 -15.52 15.78 0.97
N ARG A 41 -14.94 16.86 0.41
CA ARG A 41 -14.01 17.74 1.12
C ARG A 41 -14.73 18.54 2.22
N ASP A 42 -15.92 19.05 1.95
CA ASP A 42 -16.76 19.72 2.94
C ASP A 42 -17.11 18.79 4.12
N MET A 43 -17.57 17.57 3.84
CA MET A 43 -17.82 16.55 4.86
C MET A 43 -16.57 16.27 5.71
N TRP A 44 -15.39 16.20 5.09
CA TRP A 44 -14.13 16.00 5.80
C TRP A 44 -13.78 17.19 6.71
N ASN A 45 -13.84 18.41 6.18
CA ASN A 45 -13.54 19.62 6.93
C ASN A 45 -14.48 19.80 8.14
N LYS A 46 -15.74 19.41 7.99
CA LYS A 46 -16.74 19.43 9.05
C LYS A 46 -16.70 18.23 9.99
N GLY A 47 -15.74 17.31 9.82
CA GLY A 47 -15.57 16.16 10.69
C GLY A 47 -16.71 15.13 10.61
N ARG A 48 -17.54 15.16 9.57
CA ARG A 48 -18.75 14.33 9.47
C ARG A 48 -18.51 12.93 8.94
N ASN A 49 -17.28 12.61 8.50
CA ASN A 49 -16.95 11.27 8.04
C ASN A 49 -16.84 10.25 9.19
N VAL A 50 -16.98 8.97 8.83
CA VAL A 50 -17.01 7.85 9.76
C VAL A 50 -15.73 7.69 10.58
N PHE A 51 -14.58 8.12 10.05
CA PHE A 51 -13.30 8.00 10.74
C PHE A 51 -13.24 9.00 11.89
N GLN A 52 -13.53 10.28 11.62
CA GLN A 52 -13.56 11.33 12.65
C GLN A 52 -14.67 11.08 13.68
N LYS A 53 -15.88 10.70 13.26
CA LYS A 53 -16.99 10.38 14.19
C LYS A 53 -16.68 9.22 15.15
N LYS A 54 -15.92 8.23 14.70
CA LYS A 54 -15.55 7.05 15.52
C LYS A 54 -14.18 7.19 16.20
N GLY A 55 -13.51 8.33 16.07
CA GLY A 55 -12.14 8.52 16.56
C GLY A 55 -11.13 7.56 15.93
N ILE A 56 -11.43 7.00 14.76
CA ILE A 56 -10.55 6.07 14.05
C ILE A 56 -9.58 6.90 13.21
N PRO A 57 -8.25 6.71 13.34
CA PRO A 57 -7.30 7.39 12.49
C PRO A 57 -7.52 7.01 11.02
N ALA A 58 -7.62 8.01 10.16
CA ALA A 58 -7.96 7.82 8.74
C ALA A 58 -6.96 6.95 7.98
N GLN A 59 -5.69 6.96 8.39
CA GLN A 59 -4.69 5.98 7.96
C GLN A 59 -3.86 5.55 9.17
N LYS A 60 -3.77 4.24 9.41
CA LYS A 60 -2.91 3.67 10.46
C LYS A 60 -1.42 3.75 10.15
N LEU A 61 -1.05 3.94 8.88
CA LEU A 61 0.34 3.96 8.43
C LEU A 61 0.59 5.12 7.46
N SER A 62 1.71 5.83 7.66
CA SER A 62 2.21 6.86 6.74
C SER A 62 2.96 6.26 5.56
N ARG A 63 3.22 7.08 4.52
CA ARG A 63 4.04 6.66 3.35
C ARG A 63 5.46 6.28 3.76
N ASP A 64 6.04 6.99 4.73
CA ASP A 64 7.39 6.71 5.21
C ASP A 64 7.44 5.40 6.00
N GLN A 65 6.42 5.13 6.82
CA GLN A 65 6.27 3.85 7.52
C GLN A 65 6.11 2.70 6.51
N VAL A 66 5.34 2.88 5.44
CA VAL A 66 5.22 1.89 4.36
C VAL A 66 6.56 1.63 3.68
N THR A 67 7.36 2.67 3.42
CA THR A 67 8.71 2.53 2.85
C THR A 67 9.65 1.80 3.80
N ALA A 68 9.62 2.12 5.10
CA ALA A 68 10.41 1.46 6.13
C ALA A 68 10.05 -0.03 6.27
N ILE A 69 8.75 -0.37 6.27
CA ILE A 69 8.25 -1.76 6.30
C ILE A 69 8.80 -2.55 5.10
N ARG A 70 8.74 -1.98 3.89
CA ARG A 70 9.24 -2.65 2.68
C ARG A 70 10.75 -2.89 2.75
N LYS A 71 11.52 -1.90 3.18
CA LYS A 71 12.98 -2.01 3.32
C LYS A 71 13.36 -3.07 4.36
N ALA A 72 12.76 -3.00 5.55
CA ALA A 72 13.04 -3.93 6.65
C ALA A 72 12.70 -5.39 6.29
N TYR A 73 11.59 -5.60 5.57
CA TYR A 73 11.22 -6.93 5.09
C TYR A 73 12.15 -7.46 3.99
N ALA A 74 12.52 -6.60 3.03
CA ALA A 74 13.44 -6.94 1.93
C ALA A 74 14.83 -7.36 2.42
N GLU A 75 15.29 -6.74 3.51
CA GLU A 75 16.57 -7.04 4.16
C GLU A 75 16.53 -8.34 5.01
N SER A 76 15.39 -9.05 5.02
CA SER A 76 15.16 -10.33 5.71
C SER A 76 15.47 -10.30 7.22
N SER A 77 15.60 -9.12 7.81
CA SER A 77 16.01 -8.92 9.21
C SER A 77 14.84 -9.01 10.19
N VAL A 78 13.59 -9.07 9.69
CA VAL A 78 12.38 -9.09 10.50
C VAL A 78 11.25 -9.84 9.79
N THR A 79 10.45 -10.56 10.57
CA THR A 79 9.29 -11.30 10.06
C THR A 79 8.09 -10.37 9.86
N ALA A 80 7.12 -10.78 9.04
CA ALA A 80 5.85 -10.06 8.89
C ALA A 80 5.10 -9.95 10.23
N LYS A 81 5.26 -10.93 11.12
CA LYS A 81 4.69 -10.92 12.47
C LYS A 81 5.30 -9.82 13.33
N ALA A 82 6.63 -9.75 13.39
CA ALA A 82 7.33 -8.73 14.17
C ALA A 82 7.03 -7.31 13.66
N LEU A 83 6.95 -7.12 12.34
CA LEU A 83 6.55 -5.83 11.76
C LEU A 83 5.10 -5.47 12.07
N ALA A 84 4.19 -6.45 12.09
CA ALA A 84 2.79 -6.21 12.43
C ALA A 84 2.64 -5.72 13.87
N GLU A 85 3.34 -6.36 14.81
CA GLU A 85 3.39 -5.98 16.22
C GLU A 85 4.00 -4.58 16.39
N ASN A 86 5.16 -4.31 15.79
CA ASN A 86 5.85 -3.02 15.90
C ASN A 86 5.04 -1.83 15.37
N TYR A 87 4.22 -2.04 14.34
CA TYR A 87 3.46 -0.99 13.68
C TYR A 87 1.97 -0.99 14.06
N GLY A 88 1.52 -1.86 14.98
CA GLY A 88 0.12 -1.91 15.42
C GLY A 88 -0.88 -2.25 14.31
N VAL A 89 -0.46 -3.05 13.33
CA VAL A 89 -1.27 -3.46 12.17
C VAL A 89 -1.39 -4.98 12.08
N SER A 90 -2.27 -5.49 11.21
CA SER A 90 -2.38 -6.93 11.02
C SER A 90 -1.23 -7.48 10.17
N GLN A 91 -0.86 -8.75 10.40
CA GLN A 91 0.11 -9.45 9.54
C GLN A 91 -0.31 -9.47 8.07
N GLY A 92 -1.62 -9.57 7.81
CA GLY A 92 -2.19 -9.49 6.47
C GLY A 92 -1.97 -8.12 5.82
N GLN A 93 -2.05 -7.03 6.58
CA GLN A 93 -1.75 -5.68 6.10
C GLN A 93 -0.26 -5.53 5.75
N ILE A 94 0.65 -6.06 6.58
CA ILE A 94 2.09 -6.11 6.26
C ILE A 94 2.36 -6.87 4.97
N ARG A 95 1.77 -8.06 4.80
CA ARG A 95 1.92 -8.84 3.56
C ARG A 95 1.45 -8.06 2.33
N LYS A 96 0.30 -7.38 2.40
CA LYS A 96 -0.20 -6.54 1.31
C LYS A 96 0.77 -5.39 0.98
N ILE A 97 1.34 -4.74 1.99
CA ILE A 97 2.31 -3.65 1.84
C ILE A 97 3.59 -4.12 1.16
N VAL A 98 4.16 -5.22 1.65
CA VAL A 98 5.40 -5.83 1.15
C VAL A 98 5.20 -6.32 -0.28
N ASN A 99 4.08 -6.97 -0.57
CA ASN A 99 3.77 -7.49 -1.89
C ASN A 99 3.37 -6.38 -2.89
N GLY A 100 3.36 -5.11 -2.47
CA GLY A 100 3.04 -3.99 -3.36
C GLY A 100 1.61 -3.98 -3.87
N VAL A 101 0.68 -4.69 -3.23
CA VAL A 101 -0.71 -4.81 -3.67
C VAL A 101 -1.37 -3.43 -3.52
N ARG A 102 -1.60 -2.75 -4.64
CA ARG A 102 -2.45 -1.56 -4.68
C ARG A 102 -3.89 -1.96 -4.37
N TRP A 103 -4.59 -1.11 -3.61
CA TRP A 103 -6.00 -1.31 -3.30
C TRP A 103 -6.81 -1.47 -4.60
N GLY A 104 -7.58 -2.56 -4.73
CA GLY A 104 -8.37 -2.86 -5.94
C GLY A 104 -7.65 -3.64 -7.05
N GLN A 105 -6.34 -3.92 -6.95
CA GLN A 105 -5.65 -4.80 -7.89
C GLN A 105 -5.62 -6.23 -7.32
N ASN A 106 -6.56 -7.06 -7.76
CA ASN A 106 -6.58 -8.49 -7.47
C ASN A 106 -5.59 -9.22 -8.39
N THR A 107 -4.29 -9.03 -8.16
CA THR A 107 -3.26 -9.84 -8.80
C THR A 107 -2.50 -10.59 -7.73
N PHE A 108 -3.07 -11.71 -7.27
CA PHE A 108 -2.30 -12.81 -6.71
C PHE A 108 -1.41 -13.41 -7.81
N GLN A 109 -0.46 -12.64 -8.32
CA GLN A 109 0.71 -13.17 -9.00
C GLN A 109 1.75 -13.30 -7.90
N ASN A 110 1.95 -14.53 -7.41
CA ASN A 110 2.90 -14.92 -6.36
C ASN A 110 4.38 -14.70 -6.76
N LYS A 111 4.72 -13.58 -7.41
CA LYS A 111 6.10 -13.19 -7.74
C LYS A 111 6.76 -12.62 -6.50
N GLY A 112 7.27 -13.49 -5.62
CA GLY A 112 8.07 -13.05 -4.48
C GLY A 112 7.82 -13.74 -3.14
N ILE A 113 6.87 -14.66 -3.04
CA ILE A 113 6.72 -15.49 -1.84
C ILE A 113 7.43 -16.81 -2.14
N PRO A 114 8.47 -17.21 -1.38
CA PRO A 114 9.03 -18.55 -1.51
C PRO A 114 7.90 -19.56 -1.30
N LYS A 115 7.81 -20.61 -2.13
CA LYS A 115 6.83 -21.68 -1.86
C LYS A 115 7.10 -22.27 -0.47
N PRO A 116 6.10 -22.89 0.19
CA PRO A 116 6.34 -23.58 1.46
C PRO A 116 7.52 -24.55 1.32
N GLY A 117 8.61 -24.31 2.07
CA GLY A 117 9.87 -25.07 1.99
C GLY A 117 11.01 -24.41 1.20
N GLU A 118 10.75 -23.34 0.44
CA GLU A 118 11.78 -22.60 -0.28
C GLU A 118 12.40 -21.52 0.60
N LYS A 119 13.74 -21.47 0.64
CA LYS A 119 14.48 -20.46 1.42
C LYS A 119 14.61 -19.11 0.73
N LEU A 120 14.33 -19.03 -0.57
CA LEU A 120 14.56 -17.84 -1.40
C LEU A 120 13.37 -17.55 -2.31
N ASN A 121 13.10 -16.27 -2.57
CA ASN A 121 12.18 -15.80 -3.60
C ASN A 121 12.91 -15.10 -4.77
N GLU A 122 12.16 -14.80 -5.84
CA GLU A 122 12.69 -14.13 -7.04
C GLU A 122 13.41 -12.81 -6.72
N TYR A 123 12.88 -12.01 -5.79
CA TYR A 123 13.51 -10.75 -5.39
C TYR A 123 14.86 -10.98 -4.71
N GLN A 124 14.94 -11.92 -3.77
CA GLN A 124 16.18 -12.28 -3.09
C GLN A 124 17.21 -12.84 -4.08
N VAL A 125 16.78 -13.64 -5.06
CA VAL A 125 17.64 -14.14 -6.14
C VAL A 125 18.21 -13.00 -6.99
N LYS A 126 17.37 -12.03 -7.38
CA LYS A 126 17.82 -10.82 -8.09
C LYS A 126 18.81 -9.99 -7.27
N MET A 127 18.56 -9.85 -5.97
CA MET A 127 19.47 -9.15 -5.07
C MET A 127 20.81 -9.87 -4.89
N ILE A 128 20.80 -11.21 -4.82
CA ILE A 128 22.03 -12.04 -4.78
C ILE A 128 22.87 -11.80 -6.05
N ARG A 129 22.26 -11.89 -7.24
CA ARG A 129 22.95 -11.65 -8.52
C ARG A 129 23.53 -10.23 -8.58
N LYS A 130 22.73 -9.21 -8.23
CA LYS A 130 23.16 -7.80 -8.23
C LYS A 130 24.29 -7.51 -7.25
N ALA A 131 24.25 -8.09 -6.04
CA ALA A 131 25.28 -7.91 -5.03
C ALA A 131 26.60 -8.59 -5.39
N TYR A 132 26.54 -9.73 -6.08
CA TYR A 132 27.73 -10.41 -6.59
C TYR A 132 28.33 -9.71 -7.82
N ALA A 133 27.50 -9.29 -8.78
CA ALA A 133 27.96 -8.63 -10.01
C ALA A 133 28.64 -7.27 -9.77
N LYS A 134 28.37 -6.62 -8.63
CA LYS A 134 29.03 -5.37 -8.22
C LYS A 134 30.28 -5.59 -7.36
N ASP A 135 30.78 -6.83 -7.28
CA ASP A 135 31.85 -7.27 -6.37
C ASP A 135 31.67 -6.84 -4.90
N SER A 136 30.43 -6.49 -4.53
CA SER A 136 30.14 -5.91 -3.22
C SER A 136 30.05 -6.97 -2.13
N MET A 137 29.82 -8.24 -2.49
CA MET A 137 29.71 -9.34 -1.55
C MET A 137 30.26 -10.64 -2.11
N THR A 138 31.06 -11.35 -1.30
CA THR A 138 31.54 -12.70 -1.63
C THR A 138 30.41 -13.74 -1.55
N LYS A 139 30.56 -14.88 -2.23
CA LYS A 139 29.63 -16.01 -2.12
C LYS A 139 29.44 -16.50 -0.67
N LYS A 140 30.49 -16.41 0.16
CA LYS A 140 30.45 -16.73 1.60
C LYS A 140 29.56 -15.74 2.37
N ALA A 141 29.71 -14.44 2.11
CA ALA A 141 28.90 -13.41 2.74
C ALA A 141 27.41 -13.51 2.34
N LEU A 142 27.14 -13.77 1.06
CA LEU A 142 25.77 -13.98 0.55
C LEU A 142 25.12 -15.22 1.16
N SER A 143 25.86 -16.33 1.27
CA SER A 143 25.38 -17.56 1.92
C SER A 143 24.96 -17.31 3.37
N LYS A 144 25.79 -16.59 4.15
CA LYS A 144 25.46 -16.22 5.53
C LYS A 144 24.24 -15.29 5.60
N LYS A 145 24.18 -14.28 4.73
CA LYS A 145 23.10 -13.29 4.69
C LYS A 145 21.72 -13.90 4.40
N TYR A 146 21.65 -14.83 3.47
CA TYR A 146 20.38 -15.39 3.00
C TYR A 146 20.06 -16.78 3.57
N GLY A 147 20.88 -17.32 4.47
CA GLY A 147 20.61 -18.61 5.14
C GLY A 147 20.63 -19.83 4.22
N VAL A 148 21.35 -19.75 3.10
CA VAL A 148 21.46 -20.79 2.05
C VAL A 148 22.89 -21.27 1.86
N SER A 149 23.08 -22.44 1.26
CA SER A 149 24.42 -23.00 1.06
C SER A 149 25.25 -22.19 0.05
N ARG A 150 26.58 -22.20 0.20
CA ARG A 150 27.50 -21.58 -0.77
C ARG A 150 27.32 -22.16 -2.19
N SER A 151 27.00 -23.45 -2.28
CA SER A 151 26.71 -24.13 -3.55
C SER A 151 25.43 -23.59 -4.19
N GLN A 152 24.38 -23.32 -3.40
CA GLN A 152 23.14 -22.70 -3.89
C GLN A 152 23.39 -21.27 -4.37
N ILE A 153 24.17 -20.47 -3.63
CA ILE A 153 24.60 -19.13 -4.10
C ILE A 153 25.34 -19.23 -5.42
N SER A 154 26.28 -20.18 -5.56
CA SER A 154 27.04 -20.33 -6.81
C SER A 154 26.13 -20.67 -7.99
N ARG A 155 25.14 -21.55 -7.81
CA ARG A 155 24.16 -21.87 -8.86
C ARG A 155 23.28 -20.68 -9.24
N ILE A 156 22.96 -19.81 -8.28
CA ILE A 156 22.17 -18.59 -8.53
C ILE A 156 22.96 -17.55 -9.34
N VAL A 157 24.20 -17.25 -8.91
CA VAL A 157 25.01 -16.20 -9.56
C VAL A 157 25.53 -16.64 -10.93
N ASN A 158 25.66 -17.95 -11.15
CA ASN A 158 26.03 -18.52 -12.45
C ASN A 158 24.81 -18.79 -13.37
N GLY A 159 23.61 -18.35 -13.01
CA GLY A 159 22.40 -18.55 -13.83
C GLY A 159 21.84 -19.99 -13.87
N ILE A 160 22.54 -20.97 -13.30
CA ILE A 160 22.15 -22.40 -13.33
C ILE A 160 20.80 -22.64 -12.65
N SER A 161 20.55 -21.99 -11.52
CA SER A 161 19.24 -22.01 -10.85
C SER A 161 18.54 -20.67 -11.08
N TRP A 162 17.20 -20.72 -11.22
CA TRP A 162 16.37 -19.55 -11.53
C TRP A 162 16.71 -18.92 -12.89
N ALA A 163 16.97 -19.74 -13.91
CA ALA A 163 17.29 -19.29 -15.28
C ALA A 163 16.20 -18.42 -15.94
N HIS A 164 14.95 -18.51 -15.46
CA HIS A 164 13.84 -17.67 -15.95
C HIS A 164 13.89 -16.22 -15.44
N LEU A 165 14.81 -15.87 -14.54
CA LEU A 165 14.97 -14.52 -13.97
C LEU A 165 16.08 -13.70 -14.63
N ASP A 166 16.62 -14.20 -15.73
CA ASP A 166 17.61 -13.50 -16.56
C ASP A 166 16.95 -12.42 -17.43
#